data_AF-B0PAL3-F1
#
_entry.id   AF-B0PAL3-F1
#
_cell.length_a   1.000
_cell.length_b   1.000
_cell.length_c   1.000
_cell.angle_alpha   90.00
_cell.angle_beta   90.00
_cell.angle_gamma   90.00
#
_symmetry.space_group_name_H-M   'P 1'
#
loop_
_entity.id
_entity.type
_entity.pdbx_description
1 polymer ?
#
loop_
_entity_poly.entity_id
_entity_poly.type
_entity_poly.pdbx_seq_one_letter_code
_entity_poly.pdbx_strand_id
1 'polypeptide(L)' 'MREAREKIPSLTQAEIAKKAGITTRAYQIYEAGERKPKSDVAIRIADALSVKSYQDFKRLFE' A
#
# COMPACT_ATOMS: atom_id res chain seq x y z
N MET A 1 3.32 -1.94 5.37
CA MET A 1 2.38 -2.37 4.30
C MET A 1 1.57 -3.63 4.62
N ARG A 2 2.21 -4.77 4.95
CA ARG A 2 1.53 -6.06 5.18
C ARG A 2 0.49 -6.03 6.30
N GLU A 3 0.87 -5.51 7.46
CA GLU A 3 -0.02 -5.39 8.63
C GLU A 3 -1.26 -4.53 8.35
N ALA A 4 -1.10 -3.46 7.56
CA ALA A 4 -2.22 -2.59 7.21
C ALA A 4 -3.24 -3.30 6.31
N ARG A 5 -2.76 -4.17 5.40
CA ARG A 5 -3.63 -5.02 4.58
C ARG A 5 -4.34 -6.08 5.42
N GLU A 6 -3.68 -6.68 6.39
CA GLU A 6 -4.28 -7.70 7.27
C GLU A 6 -5.44 -7.16 8.11
N LYS A 7 -5.43 -5.86 8.43
CA LYS A 7 -6.57 -5.17 9.06
C LYS A 7 -7.79 -5.03 8.15
N ILE A 8 -7.65 -5.28 6.85
CA ILE A 8 -8.70 -5.17 5.86
C ILE A 8 -8.91 -6.55 5.21
N PRO A 9 -9.67 -7.45 5.85
CA PRO A 9 -9.73 -8.87 5.49
C PRO A 9 -10.25 -9.14 4.06
N SER A 10 -10.90 -8.17 3.42
CA SER A 10 -11.44 -8.28 2.07
C SER A 10 -10.52 -7.76 0.95
N LEU A 11 -9.40 -7.08 1.26
CA LEU A 11 -8.51 -6.54 0.23
C LEU A 11 -7.31 -7.47 -0.06
N THR A 12 -7.27 -7.99 -1.28
CA THR A 12 -6.11 -8.72 -1.80
C THR A 12 -5.03 -7.74 -2.29
N GLN A 13 -3.78 -8.22 -2.42
CA GLN A 13 -2.69 -7.44 -3.00
C GLN A 13 -3.03 -6.93 -4.42
N ALA A 14 -3.73 -7.75 -5.21
CA ALA A 14 -4.13 -7.40 -6.57
C ALA A 14 -5.20 -6.31 -6.59
N GLU A 15 -6.16 -6.34 -5.67
CA GLU A 15 -7.19 -5.30 -5.55
C GLU A 15 -6.58 -3.95 -5.13
N ILE A 16 -5.64 -3.96 -4.17
CA ILE A 16 -4.94 -2.74 -3.76
C ILE A 16 -4.11 -2.18 -4.90
N ALA A 17 -3.36 -3.05 -5.60
CA ALA A 17 -2.56 -2.65 -6.75
C ALA A 17 -3.44 -2.02 -7.85
N LYS A 18 -4.58 -2.65 -8.16
CA LYS A 18 -5.56 -2.13 -9.13
C LYS A 18 -6.10 -0.77 -8.72
N LYS A 19 -6.51 -0.60 -7.46
CA LYS A 19 -6.98 0.69 -6.92
C LYS A 19 -5.89 1.77 -6.95
N ALA A 20 -4.64 1.38 -6.66
CA ALA A 20 -3.50 2.28 -6.67
C ALA A 20 -2.95 2.56 -8.10
N GLY A 21 -3.49 1.91 -9.13
CA GLY A 21 -3.04 2.06 -10.51
C GLY A 21 -1.63 1.53 -10.76
N ILE A 22 -1.23 0.46 -10.06
CA ILE A 22 0.07 -0.20 -10.20
C ILE A 22 -0.10 -1.69 -10.47
N THR A 23 0.98 -2.36 -10.86
CA THR A 23 0.98 -3.81 -11.00
C THR A 23 1.03 -4.49 -9.62
N THR A 24 0.43 -5.67 -9.50
CA THR A 24 0.52 -6.49 -8.28
C THR A 24 1.97 -6.76 -7.88
N ARG A 25 2.85 -6.96 -8.86
CA ARG A 25 4.29 -7.14 -8.62
C ARG A 25 4.93 -5.90 -7.99
N ALA A 26 4.60 -4.70 -8.47
CA ALA A 26 5.10 -3.46 -7.86
C ALA A 26 4.62 -3.33 -6.41
N TYR A 27 3.35 -3.63 -6.15
CA TYR A 27 2.80 -3.67 -4.79
C TYR A 27 3.57 -4.64 -3.88
N GLN A 28 3.86 -5.86 -4.35
CA GLN A 28 4.62 -6.87 -3.60
C GLN A 28 6.04 -6.41 -3.28
N ILE A 29 6.73 -5.77 -4.23
CA ILE A 29 8.08 -5.22 -4.01
C ILE A 29 8.05 -4.13 -2.93
N TYR A 30 7.02 -3.27 -2.94
CA TYR A 30 6.85 -2.25 -1.91
C TYR A 30 6.48 -2.85 -0.55
N GLU A 31 5.63 -3.87 -0.53
CA GLU A 31 5.24 -4.58 0.68
C GLU A 31 6.40 -5.36 1.31
N ALA A 32 7.32 -5.88 0.49
CA ALA A 32 8.54 -6.56 0.91
C ALA A 32 9.66 -5.59 1.33
N GLY A 33 9.50 -4.28 1.12
CA GLY A 33 10.52 -3.28 1.45
C GLY A 33 11.71 -3.22 0.48
N GLU A 34 11.70 -4.03 -0.58
CA GLU A 34 12.76 -4.08 -1.60
C GLU A 34 12.89 -2.76 -2.38
N ARG A 35 11.80 -1.98 -2.48
CA ARG A 35 11.79 -0.67 -3.13
C ARG A 35 10.81 0.25 -2.43
N LYS A 36 11.12 1.55 -2.40
CA LYS A 36 10.16 2.57 -1.98
C LYS A 36 9.33 3.08 -3.17
N PRO A 37 7.99 3.19 -3.04
CA PRO A 37 7.17 3.82 -4.06
C PRO A 37 7.50 5.31 -4.17
N LYS A 38 7.20 5.89 -5.33
CA LYS A 38 7.19 7.35 -5.48
C LYS A 38 6.06 7.95 -4.65
N SER A 39 6.15 9.25 -4.34
CA SER A 39 5.18 9.96 -3.52
C SER A 39 3.75 9.84 -4.05
N ASP A 40 3.56 9.95 -5.37
CA ASP A 40 2.25 9.79 -6.02
C ASP A 40 1.67 8.37 -5.81
N VAL A 41 2.49 7.34 -5.98
CA VAL A 41 2.10 5.94 -5.78
C VAL A 41 1.83 5.66 -4.30
N ALA A 42 2.64 6.19 -3.39
CA ALA A 42 2.46 6.04 -1.95
C ALA A 42 1.11 6.59 -1.48
N ILE A 43 0.72 7.77 -1.99
CA ILE A 43 -0.60 8.38 -1.70
C ILE A 43 -1.73 7.47 -2.21
N ARG A 44 -1.67 7.01 -3.47
CA ARG A 44 -2.72 6.14 -4.02
C ARG A 44 -2.86 4.80 -3.28
N ILE A 45 -1.75 4.24 -2.81
CA ILE A 45 -1.75 3.02 -1.99
C ILE A 45 -2.40 3.29 -0.63
N ALA A 46 -2.07 4.42 0.01
CA ALA A 46 -2.69 4.81 1.28
C ALA A 46 -4.19 5.03 1.13
N ASP A 47 -4.62 5.68 0.05
CA ASP A 47 -6.04 5.86 -0.30
C ASP A 47 -6.73 4.50 -0.51
N ALA A 48 -6.09 3.58 -1.23
CA ALA A 48 -6.60 2.22 -1.46
C ALA A 48 -6.75 1.41 -0.15
N LEU A 49 -5.88 1.69 0.83
CA LEU A 49 -5.92 1.13 2.19
C LEU A 49 -6.78 1.95 3.16
N SER A 50 -7.44 3.03 2.70
CA SER A 50 -8.23 3.94 3.53
C SER A 50 -7.47 4.52 4.74
N VAL A 51 -6.15 4.71 4.59
CA VAL A 51 -5.30 5.29 5.63
C VAL A 51 -5.41 6.81 5.60
N LYS A 52 -5.94 7.39 6.68
CA LYS A 52 -6.21 8.84 6.77
C LYS A 52 -5.25 9.59 7.70
N SER A 53 -4.55 8.89 8.58
CA SER A 53 -3.60 9.49 9.53
C SER A 53 -2.19 9.52 8.96
N TYR A 54 -1.49 10.64 9.11
CA TYR A 54 -0.07 10.76 8.73
C TYR A 54 0.82 9.75 9.47
N GLN A 55 0.50 9.45 10.74
CA GLN A 55 1.26 8.46 11.51
C GLN A 55 1.11 7.05 10.93
N ASP A 56 -0.11 6.68 10.52
CA ASP A 56 -0.37 5.39 9.90
C ASP A 56 0.20 5.32 8.48
N PHE A 57 0.16 6.43 7.74
CA PHE A 57 0.83 6.54 6.44
C PHE A 57 2.33 6.31 6.56
N LYS A 58 2.98 6.93 7.56
CA LYS A 58 4.41 6.77 7.79
C LYS A 58 4.76 5.32 8.13
N ARG A 59 3.98 4.69 9.00
CA ARG A 59 4.09 3.26 9.36
C ARG A 59 3.88 2.30 8.19
N LEU A 60 3.26 2.72 7.09
CA LEU A 60 3.17 1.87 5.91
C LEU A 60 4.54 1.61 5.29
N PHE A 61 5.45 2.59 5.36
CA PHE A 61 6.71 2.63 4.62
C PHE A 61 7.96 2.78 5.50
N GLU A 62 7.80 2.76 6.83
CA GLU A 62 8.87 2.53 7.82
C GLU A 62 9.20 1.03 7.90
#